data_AF-A0A317CQ13-F1
#
_entry.id   AF-A0A317CQ13-F1
#
_cell.length_a   1.000
_cell.length_b   1.000
_cell.length_c   1.000
_cell.angle_alpha   90.00
_cell.angle_beta   90.00
_cell.angle_gamma   90.00
#
_symmetry.space_group_name_H-M   'P 1'
#
loop_
_entity.id
_entity.type
_entity.pdbx_description
1 polymer ?
#
loop_
_entity_poly.entity_id
_entity_poly.type
_entity_poly.pdbx_seq_one_letter_code
_entity_poly.pdbx_strand_id
1 'polypeptide(L)'
;MRYHIVLSTLLAAFLLQACNAGPEATRPSAPTSSANLSAADNHISAEDQKYAKALQALSMRDPQQEAQQALANGERVLLGYYSGRAGLKTPGLSADQQTSQRCKINTVDGLGDVIYGENHLKYRIAMRNFAKAFNTQMLSVCL
;
A
#
# COMPACT_ATOMS: atom_id res chain seq x y z
N MET A 1 24.76 -38.52 37.04
CA MET A 1 25.11 -37.71 35.84
C MET A 1 24.20 -36.49 35.77
N ARG A 2 24.62 -35.40 36.41
CA ARG A 2 23.85 -34.15 36.62
C ARG A 2 24.77 -32.94 36.38
N TYR A 3 25.43 -32.88 35.22
CA TYR A 3 26.43 -31.84 34.92
C TYR A 3 26.37 -31.30 33.47
N HIS A 4 25.21 -31.39 32.80
CA HIS A 4 25.06 -30.85 31.44
C HIS A 4 24.05 -29.70 31.31
N ILE A 5 23.36 -29.29 32.38
CA ILE A 5 22.31 -28.26 32.31
C ILE A 5 22.82 -26.85 32.68
N VAL A 6 24.04 -26.71 33.19
CA VAL A 6 24.55 -25.42 33.73
C VAL A 6 25.55 -24.72 32.78
N LEU A 7 25.95 -25.34 31.66
CA LEU A 7 27.00 -24.80 30.79
C LEU A 7 26.49 -24.11 29.50
N SER A 8 25.18 -24.11 29.24
CA SER A 8 24.61 -23.53 28.01
C SER A 8 24.04 -22.10 28.18
N THR A 9 24.05 -21.55 29.38
CA THR A 9 23.52 -20.21 29.69
C THR A 9 24.58 -19.10 29.71
N LEU A 10 25.82 -19.38 29.31
CA LEU A 10 26.95 -18.44 29.37
C LEU A 10 27.42 -17.90 28.00
N LEU A 11 26.75 -18.24 26.90
CA LEU A 11 27.14 -17.84 25.53
C LEU A 11 26.16 -16.86 24.85
N ALA A 12 25.28 -16.20 25.61
CA ALA A 12 24.26 -15.28 25.08
C ALA A 12 24.50 -13.80 25.40
N ALA A 13 25.69 -13.43 25.89
CA ALA A 13 25.95 -12.07 26.41
C ALA A 13 26.97 -11.24 25.60
N PHE A 14 27.36 -11.65 24.38
CA PHE A 14 28.48 -11.02 23.66
C PHE A 14 28.20 -10.47 22.24
N LEU A 15 26.94 -10.22 21.87
CA LEU A 15 26.61 -9.65 20.56
C LEU A 15 25.94 -8.25 20.59
N LEU A 16 25.98 -7.55 21.73
CA LEU A 16 25.60 -6.14 21.82
C LEU A 16 26.85 -5.25 21.80
N GLN A 17 27.55 -5.23 20.66
CA GLN A 17 28.44 -4.10 20.36
C GLN A 17 27.65 -3.08 19.55
N ALA A 18 27.23 -2.04 20.26
CA ALA A 18 26.70 -0.82 19.72
C ALA A 18 27.70 -0.17 18.76
N CYS A 19 27.24 0.21 17.57
CA CYS A 19 27.92 1.22 16.75
C CYS A 19 27.86 2.55 17.51
N ASN A 20 28.90 2.83 18.28
CA ASN A 20 29.13 4.12 18.90
C ASN A 20 29.60 5.09 17.81
N ALA A 21 28.78 6.10 17.49
CA ALA A 21 29.15 7.19 16.61
C ALA A 21 30.32 7.95 17.24
N GLY A 22 31.50 7.85 16.62
CA GLY A 22 32.70 8.58 17.05
C GLY A 22 32.54 10.09 16.94
N PRO A 23 33.29 10.87 17.73
CA PRO A 23 33.19 12.32 17.75
C PRO A 23 33.86 12.93 16.51
N GLU A 24 33.19 13.92 15.93
CA GLU A 24 33.77 14.99 15.10
C GLU A 24 34.70 14.55 13.95
N ALA A 25 34.10 14.04 12.88
CA ALA A 25 34.69 14.21 11.56
C ALA A 25 34.50 15.68 11.12
N THR A 26 35.56 16.47 11.20
CA THR A 26 35.65 17.80 10.58
C THR A 26 35.27 17.70 9.11
N ARG A 27 34.06 18.17 8.77
CA ARG A 27 33.60 18.23 7.37
C ARG A 27 34.50 19.21 6.61
N PRO A 28 35.15 18.82 5.51
CA PRO A 28 35.75 19.79 4.61
C PRO A 28 34.63 20.64 4.02
N SER A 29 34.69 21.96 4.25
CA SER A 29 33.86 22.93 3.55
C SER A 29 34.25 22.91 2.06
N ALA A 30 33.53 22.12 1.28
CA ALA A 30 33.55 22.26 -0.17
C ALA A 30 32.93 23.62 -0.54
N PRO A 31 33.49 24.33 -1.54
CA PRO A 31 32.98 25.63 -1.94
C PRO A 31 31.53 25.51 -2.40
N THR A 32 30.75 26.50 -2.00
CA THR A 32 29.37 26.75 -2.42
C THR A 32 29.31 26.88 -3.94
N SER A 33 29.24 25.76 -4.65
CA SER A 33 28.63 25.74 -5.97
C SER A 33 27.15 25.93 -5.73
N SER A 34 26.65 27.12 -6.04
CA SER A 34 25.25 27.35 -6.36
C SER A 34 24.87 26.39 -7.48
N ALA A 35 24.59 25.13 -7.14
CA ALA A 35 23.74 24.30 -7.95
C ALA A 35 22.41 25.03 -7.93
N ASN A 36 22.11 25.71 -9.03
CA ASN A 36 20.74 26.04 -9.40
C ASN A 36 19.90 24.84 -8.97
N LEU A 37 19.06 25.04 -7.94
CA LEU A 37 17.85 24.26 -7.83
C LEU A 37 17.05 24.66 -9.06
N SER A 38 17.39 24.06 -10.19
CA SER A 38 16.52 23.90 -11.33
C SER A 38 15.21 23.44 -10.70
N ALA A 39 14.19 24.29 -10.79
CA ALA A 39 12.83 23.92 -10.46
C ALA A 39 12.64 22.49 -10.97
N ALA A 40 12.30 21.57 -10.06
CA ALA A 40 12.04 20.19 -10.42
C ALA A 40 11.12 20.25 -11.63
N ASP A 41 11.67 19.88 -12.79
CA ASP A 41 10.94 19.95 -14.04
C ASP A 41 9.70 19.11 -13.81
N ASN A 42 8.52 19.74 -13.81
CA ASN A 42 7.24 19.09 -13.56
C ASN A 42 6.88 18.21 -14.76
N HIS A 43 7.80 17.34 -15.17
CA HIS A 43 7.63 16.40 -16.25
C HIS A 43 6.75 15.27 -15.73
N ILE A 44 5.44 15.45 -15.90
CA ILE A 44 4.44 14.41 -15.70
C ILE A 44 4.84 13.23 -16.61
N SER A 45 5.17 12.09 -16.01
CA SER A 45 5.47 10.86 -16.76
C SER A 45 4.25 10.42 -17.57
N ALA A 46 4.46 9.72 -18.68
CA ALA A 46 3.36 9.15 -19.46
C ALA A 46 2.49 8.23 -18.59
N GLU A 47 3.13 7.52 -17.66
CA GLU A 47 2.48 6.68 -16.65
C GLU A 47 1.59 7.50 -15.71
N ASP A 48 2.06 8.63 -15.19
CA ASP A 48 1.25 9.49 -14.32
C ASP A 48 0.06 10.12 -15.09
N GLN A 49 0.27 10.52 -16.35
CA GLN A 49 -0.81 11.08 -17.17
C GLN A 49 -1.94 10.07 -17.46
N LYS A 50 -1.61 8.78 -17.57
CA LYS A 50 -2.63 7.70 -17.65
C LYS A 50 -3.55 7.72 -16.44
N TYR A 51 -3.01 7.97 -15.25
CA TYR A 51 -3.82 8.02 -14.02
C TYR A 51 -4.67 9.27 -13.89
N ALA A 52 -4.30 10.38 -14.54
CA ALA A 52 -5.19 11.54 -14.64
C ALA A 52 -6.50 11.16 -15.36
N LYS A 53 -6.38 10.44 -16.49
CA LYS A 53 -7.55 9.94 -17.24
C LYS A 53 -8.34 8.91 -16.44
N ALA A 54 -7.65 7.98 -15.78
CA ALA A 54 -8.30 6.95 -14.96
C ALA A 54 -9.04 7.57 -13.75
N LEU A 55 -8.48 8.61 -13.13
CA LEU A 55 -9.12 9.35 -12.05
C LEU A 55 -10.38 10.07 -12.54
N GLN A 56 -10.31 10.73 -13.70
CA GLN A 56 -11.47 11.37 -14.31
C GLN A 56 -12.57 10.34 -14.60
N ALA A 57 -12.23 9.21 -15.22
CA ALA A 57 -13.17 8.12 -15.47
C ALA A 57 -13.80 7.59 -14.17
N LEU A 58 -12.99 7.41 -13.13
CA LEU A 58 -13.46 6.94 -11.82
C LEU A 58 -14.41 7.95 -11.16
N SER A 59 -14.17 9.26 -11.32
CA SER A 59 -15.00 10.29 -10.71
C SER A 59 -16.43 10.35 -11.24
N MET A 60 -16.69 9.75 -12.41
CA MET A 60 -18.02 9.64 -13.02
C MET A 60 -18.76 8.36 -12.63
N ARG A 61 -18.14 7.50 -11.82
CA ARG A 61 -18.70 6.20 -11.41
C ARG A 61 -19.27 6.30 -10.00
N ASP A 62 -20.31 5.52 -9.74
CA ASP A 62 -20.92 5.40 -8.42
C ASP A 62 -20.72 3.97 -7.87
N PRO A 63 -19.92 3.79 -6.80
CA PRO A 63 -19.65 2.47 -6.25
C PRO A 63 -20.88 1.79 -5.64
N GLN A 64 -21.86 2.55 -5.14
CA GLN A 64 -23.08 2.00 -4.55
C GLN A 64 -24.01 1.50 -5.66
N GLN A 65 -24.21 2.33 -6.70
CA GLN A 65 -25.03 1.94 -7.85
C GLN A 65 -24.43 0.72 -8.57
N GLU A 66 -23.13 0.70 -8.81
CA GLU A 66 -22.45 -0.44 -9.44
C GLU A 66 -22.55 -1.71 -8.59
N ALA A 67 -22.46 -1.60 -7.26
CA ALA A 67 -22.64 -2.75 -6.38
C ALA A 67 -24.08 -3.29 -6.43
N GLN A 68 -25.07 -2.40 -6.43
CA GLN A 68 -26.49 -2.78 -6.58
C GLN A 68 -26.75 -3.46 -7.93
N GLN A 69 -26.14 -2.96 -9.00
CA GLN A 69 -26.25 -3.59 -10.32
C GLN A 69 -25.62 -4.98 -10.35
N ALA A 70 -24.42 -5.13 -9.77
CA ALA A 70 -23.77 -6.44 -9.64
C ALA A 70 -24.65 -7.42 -8.83
N LEU A 71 -25.22 -6.99 -7.70
CA LEU A 71 -26.16 -7.79 -6.92
C LEU A 71 -27.40 -8.20 -7.73
N ALA A 72 -27.98 -7.27 -8.50
CA ALA A 72 -29.13 -7.54 -9.36
C ALA A 72 -28.80 -8.56 -10.48
N ASN A 73 -27.57 -8.57 -10.95
CA ASN A 73 -27.05 -9.54 -11.92
C ASN A 73 -26.65 -10.88 -11.28
N GLY A 74 -26.79 -11.04 -9.96
CA GLY A 74 -26.37 -12.24 -9.23
C GLY A 74 -24.86 -12.34 -9.01
N GLU A 75 -24.11 -11.27 -9.27
CA GLU A 75 -22.67 -11.22 -9.05
C GLU A 75 -22.35 -11.00 -7.56
N ARG A 76 -21.55 -11.90 -7.00
CA ARG A 76 -21.09 -11.85 -5.61
C ARG A 76 -19.58 -11.70 -5.59
N VAL A 77 -19.14 -10.46 -5.72
CA VAL A 77 -17.73 -10.10 -5.86
C VAL A 77 -17.33 -9.00 -4.88
N LEU A 78 -16.07 -9.03 -4.45
CA LEU A 78 -15.45 -7.96 -3.70
C LEU A 78 -14.31 -7.36 -4.53
N LEU A 79 -14.05 -6.08 -4.35
CA LEU A 79 -12.90 -5.39 -4.93
C LEU A 79 -11.72 -5.43 -3.97
N GLY A 80 -10.55 -5.85 -4.47
CA GLY A 80 -9.31 -5.90 -3.69
C GLY A 80 -8.12 -5.33 -4.46
N TYR A 81 -7.00 -5.16 -3.78
CA TYR A 81 -5.73 -4.77 -4.43
C TYR A 81 -4.54 -5.34 -3.69
N TYR A 82 -3.42 -5.49 -4.39
CA TYR A 82 -2.15 -5.88 -3.77
C TYR A 82 -1.43 -4.65 -3.21
N SER A 83 -1.07 -4.72 -1.92
CA SER A 83 -0.32 -3.68 -1.21
C SER A 83 1.12 -4.15 -0.95
N GLY A 84 1.80 -4.60 -2.02
CA GLY A 84 3.16 -5.10 -1.95
C GLY A 84 3.31 -6.24 -0.97
N ARG A 85 4.26 -6.08 -0.03
CA ARG A 85 4.54 -7.07 1.03
C ARG A 85 3.37 -7.30 1.99
N ALA A 86 2.40 -6.40 2.07
CA ALA A 86 1.22 -6.59 2.91
C ALA A 86 0.17 -7.51 2.26
N GLY A 87 0.42 -7.98 1.04
CA GLY A 87 -0.44 -8.91 0.30
C GLY A 87 -1.72 -8.28 -0.23
N LEU A 88 -2.68 -9.14 -0.55
CA LEU A 88 -4.02 -8.74 -1.00
C LEU A 88 -4.78 -8.05 0.15
N LYS A 89 -5.38 -6.90 -0.15
CA LYS A 89 -6.25 -6.15 0.75
C LYS A 89 -7.63 -6.00 0.13
N THR A 90 -8.67 -6.15 0.94
CA THR A 90 -10.07 -5.99 0.53
C THR A 90 -10.70 -4.85 1.35
N PRO A 91 -10.70 -3.61 0.85
CA PRO A 91 -11.13 -2.44 1.63
C PRO A 91 -12.55 -2.58 2.17
N GLY A 92 -12.78 -2.09 3.40
CA GLY A 92 -14.09 -2.14 4.05
C GLY A 92 -14.34 -3.40 4.87
N LEU A 93 -13.46 -4.39 4.79
CA LEU A 93 -13.52 -5.58 5.65
C LEU A 93 -12.55 -5.44 6.84
N SER A 94 -12.94 -5.98 7.98
CA SER A 94 -12.04 -6.26 9.09
C SER A 94 -11.07 -7.41 8.74
N ALA A 95 -10.05 -7.62 9.57
CA ALA A 95 -9.11 -8.74 9.39
C ALA A 95 -9.84 -10.09 9.38
N ASP A 96 -10.76 -10.31 10.33
CA ASP A 96 -11.52 -11.56 10.43
C ASP A 96 -12.42 -11.75 9.20
N GLN A 97 -13.14 -10.69 8.80
CA GLN A 97 -14.00 -10.71 7.60
C GLN A 97 -13.20 -11.03 6.33
N GLN A 98 -11.98 -10.50 6.20
CA GLN A 98 -11.13 -10.79 5.05
C GLN A 98 -10.80 -12.29 4.94
N THR A 99 -10.68 -12.99 6.07
CA THR A 99 -10.41 -14.44 6.08
C THR A 99 -11.66 -15.30 5.91
N SER A 100 -12.82 -14.81 6.35
CA SER A 100 -14.07 -15.59 6.38
C SER A 100 -14.98 -15.36 5.18
N GLN A 101 -14.74 -14.32 4.37
CA GLN A 101 -15.58 -13.98 3.24
C GLN A 101 -15.62 -15.10 2.18
N ARG A 102 -16.77 -15.27 1.52
CA ARG A 102 -17.02 -16.34 0.53
C ARG A 102 -17.06 -15.86 -0.92
N CYS A 103 -16.99 -14.55 -1.14
CA CYS A 103 -17.06 -13.95 -2.46
C CYS A 103 -15.74 -14.06 -3.23
N LYS A 104 -15.85 -14.01 -4.55
CA LYS A 104 -14.67 -13.88 -5.41
C LYS A 104 -14.10 -12.47 -5.24
N ILE A 105 -12.79 -12.36 -5.13
CA ILE A 105 -12.11 -11.05 -5.09
C ILE A 105 -11.61 -10.71 -6.49
N ASN A 106 -12.11 -9.60 -7.03
CA ASN A 106 -11.61 -8.99 -8.26
C ASN A 106 -10.58 -7.91 -7.90
N THR A 107 -9.36 -8.06 -8.40
CA THR A 107 -8.28 -7.12 -8.11
C THR A 107 -8.36 -5.89 -9.00
N VAL A 108 -8.24 -4.70 -8.41
CA VAL A 108 -8.14 -3.43 -9.14
C VAL A 108 -6.68 -3.09 -9.41
N ASP A 109 -6.43 -2.60 -10.63
CA ASP A 109 -5.09 -2.22 -11.09
C ASP A 109 -4.64 -0.87 -10.56
N GLY A 110 -3.34 -0.60 -10.64
CA GLY A 110 -2.78 0.71 -10.32
C GLY A 110 -2.72 1.03 -8.83
N LEU A 111 -2.69 0.01 -7.96
CA LEU A 111 -2.53 0.18 -6.51
C LEU A 111 -1.25 -0.48 -5.95
N GLY A 112 -0.32 -0.88 -6.82
CA GLY A 112 0.96 -1.51 -6.46
C GLY A 112 1.94 -0.58 -5.71
N ASP A 113 3.18 -1.04 -5.55
CA ASP A 113 4.17 -0.38 -4.68
C ASP A 113 4.74 0.91 -5.24
N VAL A 114 4.80 1.03 -6.58
CA VAL A 114 5.39 2.20 -7.26
C VAL A 114 4.38 3.33 -7.34
N ILE A 115 4.80 4.56 -7.02
CA ILE A 115 4.07 5.80 -7.32
C ILE A 115 4.75 6.49 -8.49
N TYR A 116 3.98 6.84 -9.53
CA TYR A 116 4.51 7.42 -10.78
C TYR A 116 4.43 8.95 -10.78
N GLY A 117 3.64 9.54 -9.89
CA GLY A 117 3.40 10.96 -9.77
C GLY A 117 2.14 11.27 -8.95
N GLU A 118 1.74 12.53 -8.99
CA GLU A 118 0.63 13.05 -8.18
C GLU A 118 -0.72 12.49 -8.64
N ASN A 119 -0.93 12.34 -9.95
CA ASN A 119 -2.19 11.80 -10.47
C ASN A 119 -2.36 10.33 -10.08
N HIS A 120 -1.27 9.56 -10.12
CA HIS A 120 -1.28 8.18 -9.64
C HIS A 120 -1.65 8.12 -8.15
N LEU A 121 -1.08 8.98 -7.32
CA LEU A 121 -1.43 9.04 -5.89
C LEU A 121 -2.92 9.37 -5.67
N LYS A 122 -3.45 10.39 -6.37
CA LYS A 122 -4.87 10.76 -6.31
C LYS A 122 -5.77 9.60 -6.75
N TYR A 123 -5.44 8.93 -7.84
CA TYR A 123 -6.15 7.76 -8.32
C TYR A 123 -6.16 6.63 -7.28
N ARG A 124 -5.02 6.30 -6.66
CA ARG A 124 -4.94 5.24 -5.65
C ARG A 124 -5.86 5.49 -4.46
N ILE A 125 -5.90 6.73 -3.98
CA ILE A 125 -6.76 7.13 -2.87
C ILE A 125 -8.24 7.00 -3.28
N ALA A 126 -8.60 7.57 -4.44
CA ALA A 126 -9.95 7.51 -4.96
C ALA A 126 -10.43 6.06 -5.17
N MET A 127 -9.59 5.21 -5.77
CA MET A 127 -9.93 3.82 -6.06
C MET A 127 -10.08 2.98 -4.79
N ARG A 128 -9.25 3.22 -3.77
CA ARG A 128 -9.41 2.57 -2.45
C ARG A 128 -10.74 2.95 -1.80
N ASN A 129 -11.12 4.23 -1.86
CA ASN A 129 -12.38 4.70 -1.31
C ASN A 129 -13.59 4.13 -2.07
N PHE A 130 -13.51 4.10 -3.39
CA PHE A 130 -14.52 3.47 -4.23
C PHE A 130 -14.67 1.98 -3.90
N ALA A 131 -13.57 1.23 -3.84
CA ALA A 131 -13.59 -0.19 -3.49
C ALA A 131 -14.20 -0.43 -2.10
N LYS A 132 -13.88 0.43 -1.12
CA LYS A 132 -14.48 0.36 0.23
C LYS A 132 -15.99 0.57 0.19
N ALA A 133 -16.47 1.57 -0.55
CA ALA A 133 -17.90 1.87 -0.65
C ALA A 133 -18.66 0.73 -1.37
N PHE A 134 -18.11 0.22 -2.46
CA PHE A 134 -18.64 -0.94 -3.19
C PHE A 134 -18.74 -2.17 -2.29
N ASN A 135 -17.63 -2.52 -1.62
CA ASN A 135 -17.57 -3.72 -0.76
C ASN A 135 -18.53 -3.64 0.41
N THR A 136 -18.77 -2.44 0.97
CA THR A 136 -19.76 -2.23 2.03
C THR A 136 -21.16 -2.73 1.61
N GLN A 137 -21.55 -2.50 0.36
CA GLN A 137 -22.85 -2.97 -0.17
C GLN A 137 -22.90 -4.49 -0.35
N MET A 138 -21.74 -5.13 -0.52
CA MET A 138 -21.61 -6.57 -0.76
C MET A 138 -21.52 -7.40 0.52
N LEU A 139 -21.31 -6.77 1.69
CA LEU A 139 -21.06 -7.50 2.95
C LEU A 139 -22.18 -8.49 3.31
N SER A 140 -23.45 -8.12 3.08
CA SER A 140 -24.60 -8.98 3.43
C SER A 140 -24.65 -10.29 2.65
N VAL A 141 -24.02 -10.36 1.47
CA VAL A 141 -23.99 -11.56 0.63
C VAL A 141 -22.62 -12.25 0.61
N CYS A 142 -21.58 -11.59 1.14
CA CYS A 142 -20.20 -12.07 1.10
C CYS A 142 -19.68 -12.63 2.43
N LEU A 143 -20.36 -12.38 3.55
CA LEU A 143 -20.00 -12.88 4.89
C LEU A 143 -20.79 -14.15 5.29
#